data_AF-T1GM57-F1
#
_entry.id   AF-T1GM57-F1
#
_cell.length_a   1.000
_cell.length_b   1.000
_cell.length_c   1.000
_cell.angle_alpha   90.00
_cell.angle_beta   90.00
_cell.angle_gamma   90.00
#
_symmetry.space_group_name_H-M   'P 1'
#
loop_
_entity.id
_entity.type
_entity.pdbx_description
1 polymer ?
#
loop_
_entity_poly.entity_id
_entity_poly.type
_entity_poly.pdbx_seq_one_letter_code
_entity_poly.pdbx_strand_id
1 'polypeptide(L)'
;MCVKHNVQRLIYTSCASVAFTPFKGHSTFSVVINQTETSASTPVHDPNRPLNDFDKSFLIPGYSSSKLRAENMVLNTNETLLENRKGNAFYYLQTAAVRPPLIYGECDNHFMPAVLKYLAKRNNIIPRVAGAGGKQQLVYAGNAAWGHICTYKTLKSNPRKIAGLAAFITDDTPINDICRFIQRIGRTSKHLKFNTSLWSIPHFVFFFLAFALEMFVKLLHQLANSS
;
A
#
# COMPACT_ATOMS: atom_id res chain seq x y z
N MET A 1 14.81 3.62 19.57
CA MET A 1 15.96 2.76 19.18
C MET A 1 16.94 3.46 18.26
N CYS A 2 16.50 4.05 17.13
CA CYS A 2 17.37 4.75 16.18
C CYS A 2 18.19 5.89 16.82
N VAL A 3 17.52 6.73 17.63
CA VAL A 3 18.15 7.79 18.43
C VAL A 3 19.24 7.24 19.35
N LYS A 4 18.92 6.19 20.12
CA LYS A 4 19.85 5.49 21.03
C LYS A 4 21.08 4.92 20.33
N HIS A 5 20.88 4.35 19.13
CA HIS A 5 21.94 3.70 18.35
C HIS A 5 22.64 4.65 17.36
N ASN A 6 22.33 5.95 17.37
CA ASN A 6 22.94 6.97 16.50
C ASN A 6 22.76 6.69 15.01
N VAL A 7 21.60 6.14 14.65
CA VAL A 7 21.21 6.01 13.26
C VAL A 7 20.86 7.40 12.75
N GLN A 8 21.67 7.95 11.83
CA GLN A 8 21.46 9.29 11.29
C GLN A 8 20.30 9.37 10.29
N ARG A 9 20.00 8.27 9.60
CA ARG A 9 19.03 8.24 8.51
C ARG A 9 18.11 7.05 8.65
N LEU A 10 16.81 7.31 8.75
CA LEU A 10 15.78 6.29 8.83
C LEU A 10 14.83 6.46 7.65
N ILE A 11 14.68 5.39 6.86
CA ILE A 11 13.72 5.35 5.76
C ILE A 11 12.65 4.33 6.13
N TYR A 12 11.39 4.74 6.08
CA TYR A 12 10.26 3.88 6.38
C TYR A 12 9.46 3.55 5.11
N THR A 13 9.18 2.26 4.91
CA THR A 13 8.35 1.79 3.80
C THR A 13 6.88 1.75 4.21
N SER A 14 6.17 2.79 3.80
CA SER A 14 4.72 2.92 3.88
C SER A 14 4.07 2.26 2.65
N CYS A 15 2.85 2.68 2.28
CA CYS A 15 2.13 2.17 1.12
C CYS A 15 1.29 3.28 0.49
N ALA A 16 1.13 3.28 -0.83
CA ALA A 16 0.25 4.23 -1.50
C ALA A 16 -1.22 4.16 -1.02
N SER A 17 -1.64 3.01 -0.46
CA SER A 17 -2.99 2.80 0.06
C SER A 17 -3.35 3.70 1.25
N VAL A 18 -2.37 4.34 1.91
CA VAL A 18 -2.62 5.32 2.97
C VAL A 18 -3.27 6.61 2.45
N ALA A 19 -3.10 6.89 1.16
CA ALA A 19 -3.74 8.01 0.47
C ALA A 19 -5.08 7.64 -0.18
N PHE A 20 -5.50 6.36 -0.10
CA PHE A 20 -6.76 5.90 -0.69
C PHE A 20 -7.93 6.23 0.24
N THR A 21 -8.29 7.52 0.26
CA THR A 21 -9.46 8.01 0.97
C THR A 21 -10.73 7.88 0.12
N PRO A 22 -11.88 7.56 0.72
CA PRO A 22 -13.16 7.52 0.03
C PRO A 22 -13.44 8.82 -0.73
N PHE A 23 -13.78 8.71 -2.02
CA PHE A 23 -14.18 9.89 -2.80
C PHE A 23 -15.40 10.53 -2.14
N LYS A 24 -15.34 11.85 -1.88
CA LYS A 24 -16.37 12.59 -1.11
C LYS A 24 -16.69 12.01 0.28
N GLY A 25 -15.75 11.30 0.91
CA GLY A 25 -15.83 10.84 2.30
C GLY A 25 -16.74 9.63 2.56
N HIS A 26 -17.56 9.19 1.59
CA HIS A 26 -18.53 8.10 1.78
C HIS A 26 -18.56 7.09 0.62
N SER A 27 -17.73 7.26 -0.42
CA SER A 27 -17.77 6.39 -1.58
C SER A 27 -16.94 5.11 -1.41
N THR A 28 -17.29 4.07 -2.17
CA THR A 28 -16.58 2.78 -2.20
C THR A 28 -15.36 2.78 -3.12
N PHE A 29 -15.03 3.92 -3.74
CA PHE A 29 -13.86 4.09 -4.58
C PHE A 29 -13.04 5.31 -4.16
N SER A 30 -11.77 5.30 -4.55
CA SER A 30 -10.80 6.38 -4.33
C SER A 30 -10.14 6.73 -5.66
N VAL A 31 -9.76 8.00 -5.82
CA VAL A 31 -9.11 8.51 -7.04
C VAL A 31 -7.88 9.31 -6.63
N VAL A 32 -6.71 8.78 -6.97
CA VAL A 32 -5.41 9.45 -6.81
C VAL A 32 -4.75 9.45 -8.19
N ILE A 33 -4.70 10.61 -8.84
CA ILE A 33 -4.16 10.76 -10.20
C ILE A 33 -3.19 11.94 -10.20
N ASN A 34 -1.94 11.71 -10.61
CA ASN A 34 -0.88 12.72 -10.73
C ASN A 34 -0.76 13.64 -9.50
N GLN A 35 -1.06 13.10 -8.30
CA GLN A 35 -0.92 13.85 -7.07
C GLN A 35 0.55 13.84 -6.64
N THR A 36 1.04 15.01 -6.24
CA THR A 36 2.32 15.14 -5.56
C THR A 36 2.16 14.81 -4.08
N GLU A 37 3.28 14.63 -3.39
CA GLU A 37 3.36 14.35 -1.96
C GLU A 37 2.58 15.36 -1.11
N THR A 38 2.57 16.63 -1.53
CA THR A 38 1.84 17.72 -0.89
C THR A 38 0.35 17.73 -1.19
N SER A 39 -0.09 17.14 -2.30
CA SER A 39 -1.49 17.11 -2.72
C SER A 39 -2.24 15.84 -2.32
N ALA A 40 -1.53 14.75 -2.05
CA ALA A 40 -2.11 13.49 -1.60
C ALA A 40 -2.40 13.52 -0.10
N SER A 41 -3.54 14.10 0.26
CA SER A 41 -3.99 14.17 1.65
C SER A 41 -4.29 12.79 2.23
N THR A 42 -3.86 12.58 3.46
CA THR A 42 -4.13 11.37 4.23
C THR A 42 -5.03 11.71 5.42
N PRO A 43 -5.87 10.77 5.90
CA PRO A 43 -6.67 11.00 7.10
C PRO A 43 -5.78 11.35 8.30
N VAL A 44 -6.20 12.33 9.09
CA VAL A 44 -5.51 12.70 10.33
C VAL A 44 -6.09 11.91 11.48
N HIS A 45 -5.21 11.26 12.26
CA HIS A 45 -5.62 10.52 13.44
C HIS A 45 -5.86 11.50 14.60
N ASP A 46 -7.11 11.64 15.03
CA ASP A 46 -7.47 12.35 16.26
C ASP A 46 -7.29 11.43 17.47
N PRO A 47 -6.38 11.73 18.41
CA PRO A 47 -6.16 10.90 19.60
C PRO A 47 -7.39 10.80 20.53
N ASN A 48 -8.35 11.72 20.40
CA ASN A 48 -9.57 11.71 21.22
C ASN A 48 -10.69 10.83 20.63
N ARG A 49 -10.52 10.32 19.41
CA ARG A 49 -11.49 9.42 18.76
C ARG A 49 -11.04 7.96 18.86
N PRO A 50 -11.98 7.01 18.92
CA PRO A 50 -11.62 5.59 18.91
C PRO A 50 -10.93 5.21 17.61
N LEU A 51 -9.92 4.34 17.70
CA LEU A 51 -9.12 3.90 16.55
C LEU A 51 -9.98 3.31 15.42
N ASN A 52 -11.09 2.65 15.77
CA ASN A 52 -12.02 2.08 14.81
C ASN A 52 -12.62 3.13 13.86
N ASP A 53 -12.77 4.38 14.28
CA ASP A 53 -13.30 5.44 13.41
C ASP A 53 -12.23 5.96 12.44
N PHE A 54 -10.98 5.99 12.89
CA PHE A 54 -9.85 6.26 12.01
C PHE A 54 -9.70 5.18 10.94
N ASP A 55 -9.84 3.91 11.31
CA ASP A 55 -9.75 2.77 10.38
C ASP A 55 -10.82 2.80 9.27
N LYS A 56 -12.03 3.30 9.57
CA LYS A 56 -13.11 3.48 8.59
C LYS A 56 -12.83 4.56 7.55
N SER A 57 -11.80 5.39 7.76
CA SER A 57 -11.43 6.46 6.82
C SER A 57 -10.67 5.95 5.59
N PHE A 58 -10.36 4.64 5.54
CA PHE A 58 -9.59 4.02 4.46
C PHE A 58 -10.42 3.01 3.68
N LEU A 59 -10.11 2.83 2.39
CA LEU A 59 -10.67 1.72 1.60
C LEU A 59 -10.21 0.33 2.06
N ILE A 60 -9.03 0.26 2.69
CA ILE A 60 -8.48 -0.98 3.26
C ILE A 60 -8.31 -0.76 4.77
N PRO A 61 -9.35 -1.03 5.58
CA PRO A 61 -9.30 -0.85 7.02
C PRO A 61 -8.20 -1.70 7.68
N GLY A 62 -7.65 -1.22 8.81
CA GLY A 62 -6.61 -1.88 9.59
C GLY A 62 -5.20 -1.83 8.97
N TYR A 63 -5.03 -2.31 7.73
CA TYR A 63 -3.72 -2.29 7.07
C TYR A 63 -3.26 -0.86 6.74
N SER A 64 -4.07 -0.08 6.01
CA SER A 64 -3.70 1.29 5.65
C SER A 64 -3.56 2.20 6.87
N SER A 65 -4.41 2.02 7.88
CA SER A 65 -4.36 2.82 9.11
C SER A 65 -3.11 2.53 9.94
N SER A 66 -2.73 1.26 10.11
CA SER A 66 -1.49 0.89 10.80
C SER A 66 -0.26 1.42 10.07
N LYS A 67 -0.25 1.34 8.73
CA LYS A 67 0.83 1.89 7.89
C LYS A 67 0.96 3.41 8.04
N LEU A 68 -0.15 4.16 8.01
CA LEU A 68 -0.14 5.61 8.16
C LEU A 68 0.27 6.05 9.57
N ARG A 69 -0.17 5.34 10.61
CA ARG A 69 0.25 5.63 11.99
C ARG A 69 1.76 5.48 12.16
N ALA A 70 2.33 4.38 11.66
CA ALA A 70 3.77 4.17 11.70
C ALA A 70 4.53 5.19 10.84
N GLU A 71 3.99 5.58 9.68
CA GLU A 71 4.53 6.66 8.85
C GLU A 71 4.62 7.97 9.64
N ASN A 72 3.51 8.41 10.25
CA ASN A 72 3.46 9.63 11.06
C ASN A 72 4.41 9.57 12.25
N MET A 73 4.53 8.43 12.93
CA MET A 73 5.50 8.26 14.02
C MET A 73 6.94 8.47 13.54
N VAL A 74 7.30 7.94 12.37
CA VAL A 74 8.65 8.11 11.81
C VAL A 74 8.89 9.55 11.36
N LEU A 75 7.95 10.15 10.64
CA LEU A 75 8.11 11.52 10.13
C LEU A 75 8.14 12.56 11.25
N ASN A 76 7.34 12.38 12.30
CA ASN A 76 7.36 13.27 13.47
C ASN A 76 8.66 13.20 14.28
N THR A 77 9.48 12.17 14.08
CA THR A 77 10.83 12.06 14.69
C THR A 77 11.94 12.66 13.82
N ASN A 78 11.60 13.24 12.67
CA ASN A 78 12.55 14.00 11.88
C ASN A 78 13.15 15.14 12.73
N GLU A 79 14.43 15.40 12.56
CA GLU A 79 15.19 16.43 13.29
C GLU A 79 15.28 16.20 14.81
N THR A 80 15.04 14.98 15.29
CA THR A 80 15.32 14.63 16.69
C THR A 80 16.82 14.50 16.94
N LEU A 81 17.29 15.02 18.08
CA LEU A 81 18.70 14.97 18.44
C LEU A 81 19.13 13.53 18.78
N LEU A 82 20.28 13.10 18.25
CA LEU A 82 20.86 11.78 18.58
C LEU A 82 21.49 11.78 19.99
N GLU A 83 21.42 10.64 20.68
CA GLU A 83 21.85 10.53 22.09
C GLU A 83 23.38 10.55 22.28
N ASN A 84 24.17 10.05 21.33
CA ASN A 84 25.60 9.88 21.53
C ASN A 84 26.39 11.11 21.07
N ARG A 85 26.87 11.87 22.06
CA ARG A 85 27.82 12.97 21.91
C ARG A 85 29.25 12.42 21.78
N LYS A 86 29.63 11.95 20.58
CA LYS A 86 31.06 11.82 20.26
C LYS A 86 31.58 13.15 19.70
N GLY A 87 32.02 14.03 20.59
CA GLY A 87 32.54 15.36 20.29
C GLY A 87 31.48 16.48 20.34
N ASN A 88 31.87 17.72 20.04
CA ASN A 88 31.01 18.91 20.03
C ASN A 88 30.06 19.00 18.81
N ALA A 89 29.84 17.91 18.08
CA ALA A 89 28.97 17.88 16.91
C ALA A 89 27.57 17.39 17.27
N PHE A 90 26.55 18.21 16.99
CA PHE A 90 25.14 17.82 17.11
C PHE A 90 24.70 17.13 15.82
N TYR A 91 24.26 15.88 15.93
CA TYR A 91 23.68 15.13 14.82
C TYR A 91 22.18 14.97 15.05
N TYR A 92 21.41 15.16 13.97
CA TYR A 92 19.97 15.04 13.97
C TYR A 92 19.54 13.82 13.16
N LEU A 93 18.50 13.13 13.63
CA LEU A 93 17.87 12.04 12.90
C LEU A 93 17.12 12.62 11.69
N GLN A 94 17.50 12.18 10.50
CA GLN A 94 16.80 12.52 9.27
C GLN A 94 15.89 11.35 8.90
N THR A 95 14.60 11.62 8.73
CA THR A 95 13.63 10.59 8.38
C THR A 95 12.99 10.88 7.02
N ALA A 96 12.61 9.84 6.31
CA ALA A 96 11.72 9.93 5.15
C ALA A 96 10.85 8.68 5.09
N ALA A 97 9.66 8.82 4.52
CA ALA A 97 8.80 7.70 4.21
C ALA A 97 8.67 7.54 2.70
N VAL A 98 8.45 6.31 2.26
CA VAL A 98 8.19 6.01 0.86
C VAL A 98 6.90 5.21 0.71
N ARG A 99 6.08 5.56 -0.27
CA ARG A 99 4.75 5.02 -0.54
C ARG A 99 4.74 4.32 -1.91
N PRO A 100 5.31 3.12 -2.01
CA PRO A 100 5.13 2.32 -3.22
C PRO A 100 3.65 1.90 -3.37
N PRO A 101 3.13 1.80 -4.60
CA PRO A 101 1.87 1.11 -4.87
C PRO A 101 2.07 -0.41 -4.72
N LEU A 102 1.11 -1.20 -5.21
CA LEU A 102 1.22 -2.65 -5.19
C LEU A 102 2.49 -3.11 -5.92
N ILE A 103 3.35 -3.83 -5.21
CA ILE A 103 4.65 -4.30 -5.71
C ILE A 103 4.52 -5.70 -6.30
N TYR A 104 5.18 -5.96 -7.44
CA TYR A 104 5.31 -7.29 -8.03
C TYR A 104 6.78 -7.59 -8.40
N GLY A 105 7.16 -8.87 -8.46
CA GLY A 105 8.51 -9.28 -8.86
C GLY A 105 8.73 -10.79 -8.79
N GLU A 106 9.91 -11.23 -9.21
CA GLU A 106 10.33 -12.62 -9.36
C GLU A 106 10.38 -13.44 -8.06
N CYS A 107 10.38 -12.78 -6.90
CA CYS A 107 10.36 -13.40 -5.58
C CYS A 107 9.12 -13.05 -4.75
N ASP A 108 8.07 -12.54 -5.40
CA ASP A 108 6.78 -12.36 -4.74
C ASP A 108 6.20 -13.74 -4.36
N ASN A 109 5.91 -13.94 -3.08
CA ASN A 109 5.32 -15.17 -2.54
C ASN A 109 3.79 -15.08 -2.33
N HIS A 110 3.20 -13.90 -2.55
CA HIS A 110 1.83 -13.62 -2.16
C HIS A 110 0.97 -13.29 -3.37
N PHE A 111 1.22 -12.15 -4.03
CA PHE A 111 0.24 -11.61 -4.99
C PHE A 111 0.22 -12.41 -6.29
N MET A 112 1.34 -12.48 -7.01
CA MET A 112 1.44 -13.22 -8.27
C MET A 112 1.29 -14.72 -8.10
N PRO A 113 1.94 -15.40 -7.14
CA PRO A 113 1.75 -16.83 -6.97
C PRO A 113 0.32 -17.23 -6.58
N ALA A 114 -0.36 -16.47 -5.71
CA ALA A 114 -1.73 -16.78 -5.33
C ALA A 114 -2.66 -16.67 -6.54
N VAL A 115 -2.48 -15.62 -7.35
CA VAL A 115 -3.22 -15.44 -8.60
C VAL A 115 -2.95 -16.59 -9.56
N LEU A 116 -1.69 -16.95 -9.82
CA LEU A 116 -1.34 -18.03 -10.73
C LEU A 116 -1.87 -19.38 -10.26
N LYS A 117 -1.76 -19.69 -8.96
CA LYS A 117 -2.31 -20.90 -8.34
C LYS A 117 -3.83 -20.96 -8.44
N TYR A 118 -4.50 -19.83 -8.28
CA TYR A 118 -5.95 -19.70 -8.44
C TYR A 118 -6.40 -19.96 -9.89
N LEU A 119 -5.64 -19.44 -10.87
CA LEU A 119 -5.94 -19.55 -12.30
C LEU A 119 -5.61 -20.93 -12.86
N ALA A 120 -4.53 -21.56 -12.40
CA ALA A 120 -4.15 -22.91 -12.79
C ALA A 120 -5.28 -23.92 -12.50
N LYS A 121 -6.02 -23.73 -11.41
CA LYS A 121 -7.18 -24.55 -11.04
C LYS A 121 -8.44 -24.28 -11.86
N ARG A 122 -8.45 -23.26 -12.72
CA ARG A 122 -9.63 -22.79 -13.48
C ARG A 122 -9.33 -22.63 -14.97
N ASN A 123 -8.48 -23.49 -15.53
CA ASN A 123 -8.12 -23.47 -16.95
C ASN A 123 -7.64 -22.09 -17.43
N ASN A 124 -6.92 -21.36 -16.57
CA ASN A 124 -6.40 -20.01 -16.84
C ASN A 124 -7.48 -18.97 -17.17
N ILE A 125 -8.69 -19.17 -16.65
CA ILE A 125 -9.82 -18.23 -16.79
C ILE A 125 -9.84 -17.27 -15.60
N ILE A 126 -9.62 -15.99 -15.88
CA ILE A 126 -9.71 -14.90 -14.91
C ILE A 126 -11.19 -14.54 -14.72
N PRO A 127 -11.75 -14.70 -13.51
CA PRO A 127 -13.12 -14.28 -13.24
C PRO A 127 -13.22 -12.76 -13.33
N ARG A 128 -14.29 -12.26 -13.95
CA ARG A 128 -14.63 -10.84 -13.87
C ARG A 128 -15.53 -10.63 -12.66
N VAL A 129 -14.99 -9.96 -11.65
CA VAL A 129 -15.71 -9.63 -10.43
C VAL A 129 -16.05 -8.15 -10.49
N ALA A 130 -17.33 -7.81 -10.34
CA ALA A 130 -17.77 -6.42 -10.20
C ALA A 130 -17.41 -5.49 -11.40
N GLY A 131 -17.44 -6.01 -12.64
CA GLY A 131 -17.27 -5.20 -13.85
C GLY A 131 -15.82 -4.96 -14.28
N ALA A 132 -15.55 -3.83 -14.94
CA ALA A 132 -14.20 -3.40 -15.27
C ALA A 132 -13.55 -2.88 -13.98
N GLY A 133 -12.76 -3.74 -13.32
CA GLY A 133 -12.19 -3.48 -12.00
C GLY A 133 -11.40 -2.17 -11.89
N GLY A 134 -11.03 -1.81 -10.66
CA GLY A 134 -10.27 -0.60 -10.37
C GLY A 134 -8.94 -0.55 -11.13
N LYS A 135 -8.66 0.59 -11.77
CA LYS A 135 -7.38 0.86 -12.43
C LYS A 135 -6.38 1.31 -11.38
N GLN A 136 -5.23 0.63 -11.31
CA GLN A 136 -4.15 1.02 -10.41
C GLN A 136 -2.81 0.86 -11.10
N GLN A 137 -1.84 1.65 -10.67
CA GLN A 137 -0.45 1.48 -11.04
C GLN A 137 0.17 0.42 -10.13
N LEU A 138 0.95 -0.48 -10.70
CA LEU A 138 1.81 -1.39 -9.94
C LEU A 138 3.25 -0.92 -10.10
N VAL A 139 4.14 -1.35 -9.22
CA VAL A 139 5.58 -1.05 -9.32
C VAL A 139 6.37 -2.35 -9.29
N TYR A 140 7.39 -2.46 -10.14
CA TYR A 140 8.30 -3.59 -10.09
C TYR A 140 9.19 -3.54 -8.84
N ALA A 141 9.43 -4.67 -8.20
CA ALA A 141 10.19 -4.76 -6.95
C ALA A 141 11.59 -4.13 -7.06
N GLY A 142 12.29 -4.34 -8.18
CA GLY A 142 13.59 -3.71 -8.44
C GLY A 142 13.51 -2.18 -8.52
N ASN A 143 12.46 -1.64 -9.16
CA ASN A 143 12.24 -0.20 -9.26
C ASN A 143 11.90 0.40 -7.89
N ALA A 144 11.07 -0.28 -7.11
CA ALA A 144 10.76 0.11 -5.74
C ALA A 144 12.04 0.15 -4.87
N ALA A 145 12.89 -0.88 -4.95
CA ALA A 145 14.17 -0.94 -4.26
C ALA A 145 15.12 0.18 -4.70
N TRP A 146 15.20 0.46 -6.00
CA TRP A 146 15.98 1.57 -6.52
C TRP A 146 15.49 2.92 -6.00
N GLY A 147 14.17 3.12 -5.91
CA GLY A 147 13.57 4.29 -5.29
C GLY A 147 14.01 4.49 -3.83
N HIS A 148 14.09 3.41 -3.04
CA HIS A 148 14.62 3.50 -1.66
C HIS A 148 16.08 3.95 -1.62
N ILE A 149 16.91 3.45 -2.55
CA ILE A 149 18.31 3.86 -2.68
C ILE A 149 18.40 5.34 -3.07
N CYS A 150 17.56 5.81 -3.99
CA CYS A 150 17.47 7.21 -4.39
C CYS A 150 17.06 8.12 -3.21
N THR A 151 16.08 7.70 -2.41
CA THR A 151 15.68 8.39 -1.17
C THR A 151 16.85 8.47 -0.20
N TYR A 152 17.58 7.38 0.02
CA TYR A 152 18.77 7.36 0.88
C TYR A 152 19.87 8.31 0.38
N LYS A 153 20.20 8.23 -0.91
CA LYS A 153 21.21 9.11 -1.53
C LYS A 153 20.82 10.58 -1.38
N THR A 154 19.53 10.89 -1.56
CA THR A 154 19.01 12.27 -1.43
C THR A 154 19.03 12.75 0.02
N LEU A 155 18.63 11.91 0.99
CA LEU A 155 18.80 12.23 2.42
C LEU A 155 20.26 12.49 2.78
N LYS A 156 21.20 11.77 2.15
CA LYS A 156 22.64 11.96 2.39
C LYS A 156 23.20 13.23 1.77
N SER A 157 22.82 13.55 0.53
CA SER A 157 23.40 14.67 -0.23
C SER A 157 22.67 16.00 -0.05
N ASN A 158 21.33 15.96 0.04
CA ASN A 158 20.48 17.13 0.15
C ASN A 158 19.21 16.81 0.98
N PRO A 159 19.35 16.71 2.31
CA PRO A 159 18.25 16.32 3.19
C PRO A 159 17.06 17.28 3.11
N ARG A 160 17.29 18.58 2.83
CA ARG A 160 16.22 19.59 2.72
C ARG A 160 15.16 19.27 1.66
N LYS A 161 15.47 18.39 0.70
CA LYS A 161 14.53 18.01 -0.37
C LYS A 161 13.53 16.94 0.05
N ILE A 162 13.86 16.07 1.01
CA ILE A 162 13.07 14.86 1.30
C ILE A 162 12.93 14.51 2.78
N ALA A 163 13.73 15.13 3.66
CA ALA A 163 13.63 14.89 5.09
C ALA A 163 12.24 15.34 5.62
N GLY A 164 11.60 14.49 6.40
CA GLY A 164 10.24 14.70 6.92
C GLY A 164 9.12 14.50 5.90
N LEU A 165 9.41 14.07 4.67
CA LEU A 165 8.40 13.86 3.62
C LEU A 165 8.08 12.39 3.39
N ALA A 166 6.87 12.13 2.90
CA ALA A 166 6.42 10.83 2.39
C ALA A 166 6.34 10.85 0.87
N ALA A 167 7.31 10.23 0.19
CA ALA A 167 7.43 10.24 -1.28
C ALA A 167 6.74 9.04 -1.95
N PHE A 168 6.06 9.23 -3.08
CA PHE A 168 5.57 8.10 -3.86
C PHE A 168 6.71 7.49 -4.68
N ILE A 169 6.75 6.16 -4.77
CA ILE A 169 7.66 5.46 -5.68
C ILE A 169 6.81 4.72 -6.70
N THR A 170 6.78 5.23 -7.92
CA THR A 170 6.12 4.61 -9.08
C THR A 170 7.14 4.37 -10.19
N ASP A 171 6.73 3.64 -11.22
CA ASP A 171 7.53 3.43 -12.43
C ASP A 171 6.64 3.56 -13.68
N ASP A 172 7.21 3.35 -14.86
CA ASP A 172 6.46 3.46 -16.13
C ASP A 172 5.51 2.27 -16.40
N THR A 173 5.20 1.45 -15.39
CA THR A 173 4.21 0.39 -15.53
C THR A 173 2.84 1.02 -15.82
N PRO A 174 2.16 0.58 -16.90
CA PRO A 174 0.91 1.20 -17.33
C PRO A 174 -0.21 0.95 -16.31
N ILE A 175 -1.00 2.00 -16.05
CA ILE A 175 -2.16 1.94 -15.17
C ILE A 175 -3.22 1.02 -15.78
N ASN A 176 -3.42 -0.15 -15.18
CA ASN A 176 -4.33 -1.17 -15.65
C ASN A 176 -5.13 -1.76 -14.48
N ASP A 177 -6.24 -2.41 -14.80
CA ASP A 177 -6.85 -3.33 -13.85
C ASP A 177 -5.95 -4.58 -13.69
N ILE A 178 -6.10 -5.27 -12.56
CA ILE A 178 -5.31 -6.47 -12.23
C ILE A 178 -5.48 -7.56 -13.31
N CYS A 179 -6.68 -7.70 -13.89
CA CYS A 179 -6.96 -8.73 -14.89
C CYS A 179 -6.13 -8.50 -16.17
N ARG A 180 -6.11 -7.25 -16.67
CA ARG A 180 -5.32 -6.82 -17.83
C ARG A 180 -3.82 -6.94 -17.54
N PHE A 181 -3.40 -6.61 -16.33
CA PHE A 181 -2.01 -6.78 -15.91
C PHE A 181 -1.59 -8.26 -16.01
N ILE A 182 -2.37 -9.18 -15.44
CA ILE A 182 -2.12 -10.63 -15.52
C ILE A 182 -2.12 -11.12 -16.96
N GLN A 183 -3.10 -10.68 -17.77
CA GLN A 183 -3.14 -11.03 -19.20
C GLN A 183 -1.90 -10.56 -19.95
N ARG A 184 -1.39 -9.36 -19.64
CA ARG A 184 -0.18 -8.81 -20.25
C ARG A 184 1.05 -9.63 -19.88
N ILE A 185 1.20 -10.01 -18.61
CA ILE A 185 2.27 -10.92 -18.17
C ILE A 185 2.18 -12.26 -18.90
N GLY A 186 0.97 -12.83 -18.99
CA GLY A 186 0.73 -14.09 -19.70
C GLY A 186 1.12 -14.02 -21.18
N ARG A 187 0.74 -12.94 -21.89
CA ARG A 187 1.09 -12.74 -23.31
C ARG A 187 2.59 -12.71 -23.58
N THR A 188 3.40 -12.27 -22.63
CA THR A 188 4.87 -12.32 -22.75
C THR A 188 5.40 -13.76 -22.68
N SER A 189 4.67 -14.68 -22.05
CA SER A 189 5.01 -16.10 -21.99
C SER A 189 4.43 -16.87 -23.18
N LYS A 190 5.26 -17.63 -23.89
CA LYS A 190 4.83 -18.49 -25.00
C LYS A 190 3.84 -19.58 -24.57
N HIS A 191 3.82 -19.95 -23.29
CA HIS A 191 3.08 -21.11 -22.76
C HIS A 191 1.88 -20.74 -21.90
N LEU A 192 1.69 -19.47 -21.53
CA LEU A 192 0.71 -19.07 -20.51
C LEU A 192 -0.30 -18.06 -21.06
N LYS A 193 -1.42 -18.55 -21.59
CA LYS A 193 -2.52 -17.68 -22.05
C LYS A 193 -3.60 -17.60 -21.00
N PHE A 194 -3.90 -16.38 -20.56
CA PHE A 194 -5.01 -16.10 -19.65
C PHE A 194 -6.17 -15.47 -20.41
N ASN A 195 -7.35 -16.09 -20.29
CA ASN A 195 -8.59 -15.57 -20.84
C ASN A 195 -9.43 -14.97 -19.72
N THR A 196 -10.22 -13.94 -20.03
CA THR A 196 -11.22 -13.44 -19.09
C THR A 196 -12.53 -14.21 -19.26
N SER A 197 -13.20 -14.48 -18.15
CA SER A 197 -14.56 -15.01 -18.14
C SER A 197 -15.50 -14.13 -18.98
N LEU A 198 -16.30 -14.76 -19.83
CA LEU A 198 -17.36 -14.09 -20.59
C LEU A 198 -18.43 -13.49 -19.67
N TRP A 199 -18.65 -14.08 -18.51
CA TRP A 199 -19.59 -13.60 -17.52
C TRP A 199 -18.89 -12.78 -16.42
N SER A 200 -19.54 -11.72 -15.95
CA SER A 200 -19.09 -10.93 -14.81
C SER A 200 -20.11 -11.05 -13.69
N ILE A 201 -19.64 -11.28 -12.47
CA ILE A 201 -20.51 -11.24 -11.30
C ILE A 201 -21.00 -9.78 -11.14
N PRO A 202 -22.32 -9.53 -11.14
CA PRO A 202 -22.84 -8.18 -10.92
C PRO A 202 -22.42 -7.64 -9.55
N HIS A 203 -22.20 -6.34 -9.47
CA HIS A 203 -21.65 -5.69 -8.28
C HIS A 203 -22.49 -5.93 -7.02
N PHE A 204 -23.83 -5.86 -7.15
CA PHE A 204 -24.75 -6.07 -6.03
C PHE A 204 -24.67 -7.51 -5.47
N VAL A 205 -24.50 -8.52 -6.34
CA VAL A 205 -24.36 -9.92 -5.93
C VAL A 205 -23.07 -10.10 -5.14
N PHE A 206 -21.98 -9.54 -5.63
CA PHE A 206 -20.69 -9.61 -4.94
C PHE A 206 -20.75 -8.95 -3.56
N PHE A 207 -21.34 -7.76 -3.46
CA PHE A 207 -21.51 -7.07 -2.18
C PHE A 207 -22.41 -7.84 -1.21
N PHE A 208 -23.51 -8.41 -1.68
CA PHE A 208 -24.38 -9.25 -0.86
C PHE A 208 -23.64 -10.47 -0.31
N LEU A 209 -22.88 -11.17 -1.16
CA LEU A 209 -22.07 -12.32 -0.73
C LEU A 209 -20.98 -11.91 0.29
N ALA A 210 -20.33 -10.77 0.07
CA ALA A 210 -19.33 -10.24 1.00
C ALA A 210 -19.95 -9.89 2.36
N PHE A 211 -21.13 -9.25 2.37
CA PHE A 211 -21.86 -8.93 3.59
C PHE A 211 -22.30 -10.20 4.34
N ALA A 212 -22.82 -11.20 3.63
CA ALA A 212 -23.20 -12.48 4.23
C ALA A 212 -22.00 -13.21 4.85
N LEU A 213 -20.85 -13.21 4.16
CA LEU A 213 -19.60 -13.76 4.68
C LEU A 213 -19.12 -13.02 5.93
N GLU A 214 -19.19 -11.68 5.95
CA GLU A 214 -18.81 -10.88 7.12
C GLU A 214 -19.70 -11.19 8.33
N MET A 215 -21.01 -11.31 8.13
CA MET A 215 -21.94 -11.72 9.18
C MET A 215 -21.62 -13.12 9.71
N PHE A 216 -21.28 -14.06 8.82
CA PHE A 216 -20.90 -15.41 9.20
C PHE A 216 -19.60 -15.44 10.01
N VAL A 217 -18.58 -14.69 9.60
CA VAL A 217 -17.32 -14.57 10.34
C VAL A 217 -17.54 -13.94 11.72
N LYS A 218 -18.38 -12.91 11.83
CA LYS A 218 -18.73 -12.30 13.12
C LYS A 218 -19.44 -13.29 14.04
N LEU A 219 -20.37 -14.08 13.50
CA LEU A 219 -21.05 -15.13 14.25
C LEU A 219 -20.05 -16.18 14.77
N LEU A 220 -19.16 -16.69 13.90
CA LEU A 220 -18.13 -17.64 14.31
C LEU A 220 -17.19 -17.07 15.37
N HIS A 221 -16.78 -15.81 15.24
CA HIS A 221 -15.92 -15.15 16.21
C HIS A 221 -16.61 -14.96 17.57
N GLN A 222 -17.90 -14.63 17.58
CA GLN A 222 -18.68 -14.57 18.83
C GLN A 222 -18.78 -15.94 19.50
N LEU A 223 -19.04 -17.00 18.73
CA LEU A 223 -19.11 -18.37 19.24
C LEU A 223 -17.75 -18.81 19.82
N ALA A 224 -16.65 -18.53 19.10
CA ALA A 224 -15.30 -18.89 19.55
C ALA A 224 -14.83 -18.14 20.81
N ASN A 225 -15.35 -16.93 21.07
CA ASN A 225 -15.04 -16.17 22.28
C ASN A 225 -16.00 -16.46 23.44
N SER A 226 -17.07 -17.23 23.20
CA SER A 226 -18.03 -17.66 24.22
C SER A 226 -17.73 -19.05 24.81
N SER A 227 -16.76 -19.76 24.25
CA SER A 227 -16.18 -21.03 24.73
C SER A 227 -14.85 -20.81 25.41
#